data_AF-A0A348S596-F1
#
_entry.id   AF-A0A348S596-F1
#
_cell.length_a   1.000
_cell.length_b   1.000
_cell.length_c   1.000
_cell.angle_alpha   90.00
_cell.angle_beta   90.00
_cell.angle_gamma   90.00
#
_symmetry.space_group_name_H-M   'P 1'
#
loop_
_entity.id
_entity.type
_entity.pdbx_description
1 polymer ?
#
loop_
_entity_poly.entity_id
_entity_poly.type
_entity_poly.pdbx_seq_one_letter_code
_entity_poly.pdbx_strand_id
1 'polypeptide(L)'
;EGRHWFSATLEFMAERWSHPDRKHGRIVGYIIGNEVNSHWWWANMGRVSMQSFADDYLHTVRLAHRAIRGQSSWARVYISLEHHWSIRYSAGDEQQAFPGKDFLDYFARRARVGNDFDWHLAYHPYPENLRDPRFWNDESATMEPNTKRITFKNIEVLEKYMERQSLLYDGVARRIIFSEQGFDTPKTDDGEMIQAAAYCYAYKKIESMPGIDAFILHRHVDHRHEGGLLLGLRRWDAVKTKKRIYECFRLADTPEWEGAFQFALPIIGLEDWE
;
A
#
# COMPACT_ATOMS: atom_id res chain seq x y z
N GLU A 1 -27.72 -1.82 15.00
CA GLU A 1 -28.13 -2.02 13.60
C GLU A 1 -26.93 -2.01 12.64
N GLY A 2 -26.21 -0.88 12.47
CA GLY A 2 -25.08 -0.79 11.51
C GLY A 2 -23.98 -1.86 11.64
N ARG A 3 -23.60 -2.23 12.88
CA ARG A 3 -22.63 -3.32 13.11
C ARG A 3 -23.09 -4.67 12.56
N HIS A 4 -24.40 -4.98 12.64
CA HIS A 4 -24.94 -6.23 12.11
C HIS A 4 -24.91 -6.24 10.58
N TRP A 5 -25.29 -5.14 9.93
CA TRP A 5 -25.21 -5.01 8.47
C TRP A 5 -23.76 -5.13 7.95
N PHE A 6 -22.82 -4.52 8.66
CA PHE A 6 -21.40 -4.62 8.33
C PHE A 6 -20.88 -6.06 8.43
N SER A 7 -21.13 -6.75 9.54
CA SER A 7 -20.75 -8.16 9.70
C SER A 7 -21.41 -9.07 8.67
N ALA A 8 -22.72 -8.96 8.48
CA ALA A 8 -23.46 -9.79 7.53
C ALA A 8 -22.96 -9.61 6.09
N THR A 9 -22.59 -8.38 5.71
CA THR A 9 -22.01 -8.09 4.39
C THR A 9 -20.66 -8.79 4.21
N LEU A 10 -19.78 -8.68 5.22
CA LEU A 10 -18.47 -9.30 5.18
C LEU A 10 -18.52 -10.83 5.25
N GLU A 11 -19.44 -11.40 6.03
CA GLU A 11 -19.71 -12.83 6.08
C GLU A 11 -20.18 -13.34 4.72
N PHE A 12 -21.16 -12.68 4.10
CA PHE A 12 -21.64 -13.04 2.77
C PHE A 12 -20.52 -13.01 1.72
N MET A 13 -19.69 -11.96 1.72
CA MET A 13 -18.55 -11.89 0.81
C MET A 13 -17.54 -13.01 1.11
N ALA A 14 -17.14 -13.17 2.36
CA ALA A 14 -16.15 -14.17 2.74
C ALA A 14 -16.61 -15.59 2.43
N GLU A 15 -17.87 -15.94 2.69
CA GLU A 15 -18.48 -17.23 2.34
C GLU A 15 -18.47 -17.44 0.82
N ARG A 16 -19.01 -16.48 0.06
CA ARG A 16 -19.16 -16.58 -1.40
C ARG A 16 -17.83 -16.83 -2.12
N TRP A 17 -16.77 -16.15 -1.69
CA TRP A 17 -15.43 -16.24 -2.29
C TRP A 17 -14.47 -17.19 -1.55
N SER A 18 -14.97 -17.91 -0.54
CA SER A 18 -14.26 -19.03 0.10
C SER A 18 -14.90 -20.39 -0.16
N HIS A 19 -15.97 -20.43 -0.95
CA HIS A 19 -16.70 -21.66 -1.22
C HIS A 19 -15.80 -22.74 -1.86
N PRO A 20 -15.81 -24.00 -1.37
CA PRO A 20 -14.88 -25.05 -1.80
C PRO A 20 -14.92 -25.37 -3.30
N ASP A 21 -16.07 -25.19 -3.95
CA ASP A 21 -16.24 -25.45 -5.39
C ASP A 21 -15.64 -24.34 -6.30
N ARG A 22 -15.19 -23.22 -5.72
CA ARG A 22 -14.53 -22.09 -6.38
C ARG A 22 -15.33 -21.46 -7.54
N LYS A 23 -16.65 -21.66 -7.62
CA LYS A 23 -17.49 -21.13 -8.72
C LYS A 23 -17.45 -19.61 -8.88
N HIS A 24 -17.07 -18.88 -7.83
CA HIS A 24 -17.04 -17.43 -7.83
C HIS A 24 -15.63 -16.83 -7.77
N GLY A 25 -14.59 -17.66 -7.89
CA GLY A 25 -13.20 -17.24 -7.69
C GLY A 25 -12.82 -17.23 -6.21
N ARG A 26 -11.82 -16.42 -5.84
CA ARG A 26 -11.29 -16.35 -4.48
C ARG A 26 -10.92 -14.94 -4.08
N ILE A 27 -11.25 -14.57 -2.83
CA ILE A 27 -10.69 -13.39 -2.16
C ILE A 27 -9.68 -13.90 -1.12
N VAL A 28 -8.49 -13.31 -1.12
CA VAL A 28 -7.39 -13.67 -0.20
C VAL A 28 -7.08 -12.57 0.82
N GLY A 29 -7.62 -11.36 0.61
CA GLY A 29 -7.34 -10.20 1.43
C GLY A 29 -8.49 -9.19 1.42
N TYR A 30 -8.71 -8.55 2.56
CA TYR A 30 -9.69 -7.49 2.75
C TYR A 30 -9.01 -6.28 3.40
N ILE A 31 -9.05 -5.13 2.75
CA ILE A 31 -8.55 -3.87 3.30
C ILE A 31 -9.74 -3.14 3.93
N ILE A 32 -9.67 -2.84 5.23
CA ILE A 32 -10.78 -2.22 5.97
C ILE A 32 -10.53 -0.73 6.09
N GLY A 33 -11.13 0.09 5.22
CA GLY A 33 -10.85 1.52 5.14
C GLY A 33 -9.54 1.82 4.41
N ASN A 34 -9.47 2.99 3.76
CA ASN A 34 -8.33 3.41 2.96
C ASN A 34 -7.54 4.51 3.69
N GLU A 35 -6.21 4.42 3.66
CA GLU A 35 -5.27 5.46 4.11
C GLU A 35 -5.69 6.11 5.44
N VAL A 36 -5.90 5.27 6.46
CA VAL A 36 -6.62 5.67 7.66
C VAL A 36 -5.87 6.68 8.51
N ASN A 37 -4.56 6.83 8.30
CA ASN A 37 -3.76 7.89 8.90
C ASN A 37 -4.03 9.28 8.33
N SER A 38 -4.68 9.36 7.19
CA SER A 38 -5.22 10.60 6.62
C SER A 38 -6.75 10.48 6.48
N HIS A 39 -7.37 10.04 7.58
CA HIS A 39 -8.76 9.62 7.63
C HIS A 39 -9.76 10.65 7.09
N TRP A 40 -9.50 11.95 7.19
CA TRP A 40 -10.45 12.97 6.72
C TRP A 40 -10.81 12.81 5.24
N TRP A 41 -9.85 12.38 4.41
CA TRP A 41 -10.06 12.16 2.97
C TRP A 41 -10.53 10.75 2.66
N TRP A 42 -9.93 9.75 3.31
CA TRP A 42 -9.97 8.37 2.81
C TRP A 42 -10.67 7.36 3.75
N ALA A 43 -10.96 7.75 5.00
CA ALA A 43 -11.74 6.92 5.94
C ALA A 43 -13.00 7.62 6.53
N ASN A 44 -13.14 8.94 6.33
CA ASN A 44 -14.33 9.76 6.56
C ASN A 44 -14.93 9.72 7.99
N MET A 45 -14.10 9.64 9.04
CA MET A 45 -14.59 9.63 10.44
C MET A 45 -14.90 11.03 11.03
N GLY A 46 -14.84 12.10 10.22
CA GLY A 46 -14.96 13.48 10.72
C GLY A 46 -13.72 13.93 11.50
N ARG A 47 -13.83 15.02 12.27
CA ARG A 47 -12.72 15.55 13.08
C ARG A 47 -12.59 14.76 14.38
N VAL A 48 -11.45 14.11 14.61
CA VAL A 48 -11.25 13.21 15.75
C VAL A 48 -9.76 13.08 16.09
N SER A 49 -9.43 12.88 17.38
CA SER A 49 -8.04 12.60 17.78
C SER A 49 -7.58 11.23 17.24
N MET A 50 -6.26 11.06 17.05
CA MET A 50 -5.69 9.77 16.65
C MET A 50 -6.11 8.62 17.58
N GLN A 51 -6.11 8.84 18.90
CA GLN A 51 -6.45 7.80 19.87
C GLN A 51 -7.92 7.39 19.77
N SER A 52 -8.82 8.37 19.68
CA SER A 52 -10.26 8.11 19.51
C SER A 52 -10.56 7.43 18.17
N PHE A 53 -9.88 7.83 17.09
CA PHE A 53 -9.97 7.16 15.79
C PHE A 53 -9.50 5.71 15.89
N ALA A 54 -8.29 5.48 16.43
CA ALA A 54 -7.69 4.16 16.50
C ALA A 54 -8.49 3.19 17.37
N ASP A 55 -9.06 3.66 18.49
CA ASP A 55 -9.92 2.82 19.33
C ASP A 55 -11.21 2.41 18.60
N ASP A 56 -11.91 3.32 17.92
CA ASP A 56 -13.11 2.95 17.14
C ASP A 56 -12.77 2.05 15.94
N TYR A 57 -11.73 2.42 15.19
CA TYR A 57 -11.25 1.67 14.04
C TYR A 57 -10.81 0.25 14.42
N LEU A 58 -10.15 0.06 15.57
CA LEU A 58 -9.82 -1.27 16.10
C LEU A 58 -11.06 -2.14 16.32
N HIS A 59 -12.16 -1.57 16.83
CA HIS A 59 -13.41 -2.32 16.97
C HIS A 59 -13.96 -2.74 15.61
N THR A 60 -13.91 -1.85 14.62
CA THR A 60 -14.34 -2.10 13.25
C THR A 60 -13.50 -3.19 12.58
N VAL A 61 -12.18 -3.11 12.64
CA VAL A 61 -11.25 -4.10 12.07
C VAL A 61 -11.43 -5.46 12.74
N ARG A 62 -11.60 -5.50 14.07
CA ARG A 62 -11.85 -6.76 14.81
C ARG A 62 -13.21 -7.37 14.48
N LEU A 63 -14.22 -6.55 14.23
CA LEU A 63 -15.53 -7.03 13.79
C LEU A 63 -15.44 -7.62 12.38
N ALA A 64 -14.75 -6.94 11.47
CA ALA A 64 -14.48 -7.42 10.13
C ALA A 64 -13.69 -8.73 10.12
N HIS A 65 -12.62 -8.79 10.92
CA HIS A 65 -11.79 -9.98 11.06
C HIS A 65 -12.59 -11.20 11.52
N ARG A 66 -13.42 -11.07 12.57
CA ARG A 66 -14.25 -12.19 13.02
C ARG A 66 -15.24 -12.66 11.96
N ALA A 67 -15.93 -11.73 11.29
CA ALA A 67 -16.86 -12.03 10.20
C ALA A 67 -16.16 -12.79 9.06
N ILE A 68 -15.00 -12.30 8.61
CA ILE A 68 -14.25 -12.88 7.50
C ILE A 68 -13.65 -14.23 7.88
N ARG A 69 -12.97 -14.32 9.03
CA ARG A 69 -12.27 -15.54 9.48
C ARG A 69 -13.23 -16.65 9.88
N GLY A 70 -14.47 -16.31 10.26
CA GLY A 70 -15.54 -17.29 10.47
C GLY A 70 -15.90 -18.06 9.20
N GLN A 71 -15.69 -17.47 8.02
CA GLN A 71 -16.00 -18.06 6.72
C GLN A 71 -14.75 -18.47 5.92
N SER A 72 -13.57 -17.94 6.26
CA SER A 72 -12.33 -18.12 5.52
C SER A 72 -11.12 -18.31 6.43
N SER A 73 -10.53 -19.51 6.43
CA SER A 73 -9.34 -19.82 7.24
C SER A 73 -8.02 -19.27 6.68
N TRP A 74 -8.03 -18.62 5.51
CA TRP A 74 -6.83 -18.06 4.87
C TRP A 74 -6.92 -16.55 4.61
N ALA A 75 -8.11 -15.98 4.44
CA ALA A 75 -8.21 -14.58 4.08
C ALA A 75 -7.62 -13.68 5.17
N ARG A 76 -6.83 -12.70 4.73
CA ARG A 76 -6.17 -11.73 5.61
C ARG A 76 -6.97 -10.44 5.70
N VAL A 77 -6.91 -9.78 6.86
CA VAL A 77 -7.51 -8.47 7.07
C VAL A 77 -6.42 -7.45 7.25
N TYR A 78 -6.46 -6.39 6.43
CA TYR A 78 -5.45 -5.35 6.36
C TYR A 78 -6.00 -4.03 6.89
N ILE A 79 -5.18 -3.34 7.69
CA ILE A 79 -5.31 -1.89 7.90
C ILE A 79 -4.57 -1.17 6.76
N SER A 80 -5.00 0.02 6.36
CA SER A 80 -4.38 0.77 5.24
C SER A 80 -3.70 2.05 5.72
N LEU A 81 -2.46 2.31 5.30
CA LEU A 81 -1.72 3.54 5.58
C LEU A 81 -1.10 4.15 4.32
N GLU A 82 -1.09 5.48 4.23
CA GLU A 82 -0.31 6.22 3.25
C GLU A 82 1.14 6.52 3.72
N HIS A 83 1.97 7.05 2.82
CA HIS A 83 3.42 7.17 2.98
C HIS A 83 3.95 8.11 4.09
N HIS A 84 3.10 8.93 4.72
CA HIS A 84 3.50 9.83 5.83
C HIS A 84 3.69 9.03 7.12
N TRP A 85 4.95 8.90 7.56
CA TRP A 85 5.36 7.97 8.59
C TRP A 85 5.50 8.63 9.97
N SER A 86 6.52 9.49 10.17
CA SER A 86 6.72 10.26 11.41
C SER A 86 6.16 11.69 11.35
N ILE A 87 5.53 12.04 10.23
CA ILE A 87 4.75 13.26 10.04
C ILE A 87 3.33 12.88 9.60
N ARG A 88 2.39 13.82 9.70
CA ARG A 88 1.04 13.68 9.14
C ARG A 88 0.98 14.25 7.72
N TYR A 89 -0.07 13.91 6.98
CA TYR A 89 -0.41 14.63 5.75
C TYR A 89 -0.67 16.12 6.05
N SER A 90 0.01 16.98 5.30
CA SER A 90 0.08 18.41 5.62
C SER A 90 -1.22 19.17 5.32
N ALA A 91 -2.08 18.63 4.44
CA ALA A 91 -3.34 19.26 4.07
C ALA A 91 -4.39 19.25 5.21
N GLY A 92 -4.23 18.37 6.21
CA GLY A 92 -5.12 18.30 7.37
C GLY A 92 -4.50 18.85 8.63
N ASP A 93 -5.30 19.06 9.66
CA ASP A 93 -4.78 19.25 11.03
C ASP A 93 -4.72 17.90 11.80
N GLU A 94 -4.33 17.96 13.07
CA GLU A 94 -4.18 16.79 13.95
C GLU A 94 -5.48 16.02 14.21
N GLN A 95 -6.64 16.60 13.88
CA GLN A 95 -7.94 15.96 13.97
C GLN A 95 -8.42 15.39 12.62
N GLN A 96 -7.58 15.48 11.58
CA GLN A 96 -7.90 15.08 10.21
C GLN A 96 -6.88 14.10 9.63
N ALA A 97 -5.64 14.16 10.13
CA ALA A 97 -4.55 13.26 9.78
C ALA A 97 -3.54 13.16 10.92
N PHE A 98 -2.83 12.03 11.01
CA PHE A 98 -1.83 11.75 12.02
C PHE A 98 -0.67 10.92 11.44
N PRO A 99 0.51 10.88 12.09
CA PRO A 99 1.62 10.05 11.62
C PRO A 99 1.28 8.56 11.61
N GLY A 100 1.56 7.88 10.50
CA GLY A 100 1.28 6.44 10.34
C GLY A 100 2.00 5.58 11.37
N LYS A 101 3.23 5.96 11.75
CA LYS A 101 4.04 5.26 12.76
C LYS A 101 3.36 5.25 14.14
N ASP A 102 2.92 6.43 14.60
CA ASP A 102 2.35 6.60 15.94
C ASP A 102 0.97 5.92 16.03
N PHE A 103 0.19 6.00 14.96
CA PHE A 103 -1.05 5.26 14.83
C PHE A 103 -0.82 3.74 14.89
N LEU A 104 0.13 3.22 14.13
CA LEU A 104 0.42 1.78 14.08
C LEU A 104 0.88 1.26 15.46
N ASP A 105 1.79 1.98 16.12
CA ASP A 105 2.26 1.64 17.47
C ASP A 105 1.10 1.65 18.49
N TYR A 106 0.22 2.66 18.41
CA TYR A 106 -0.96 2.75 19.26
C TYR A 106 -1.94 1.60 18.99
N PHE A 107 -2.32 1.38 17.73
CA PHE A 107 -3.25 0.34 17.31
C PHE A 107 -2.78 -1.05 17.76
N ALA A 108 -1.51 -1.40 17.48
CA ALA A 108 -0.94 -2.68 17.86
C ALA A 108 -0.94 -2.90 19.37
N ARG A 109 -0.59 -1.87 20.16
CA ARG A 109 -0.63 -1.94 21.62
C ARG A 109 -2.07 -2.14 22.14
N ARG A 110 -3.05 -1.46 21.56
CA ARG A 110 -4.47 -1.61 21.95
C ARG A 110 -5.04 -2.97 21.53
N ALA A 111 -4.68 -3.47 20.35
CA ALA A 111 -5.08 -4.78 19.88
C ALA A 111 -4.64 -5.89 20.85
N ARG A 112 -3.40 -5.82 21.35
CA ARG A 112 -2.87 -6.78 22.34
C ARG A 112 -3.58 -6.76 23.68
N VAL A 113 -3.86 -5.56 24.21
CA VAL A 113 -4.62 -5.43 25.46
C VAL A 113 -6.00 -6.07 25.33
N GLY A 114 -6.61 -5.98 24.15
CA GLY A 114 -7.92 -6.53 23.86
C GLY A 114 -7.94 -7.94 23.27
N ASN A 115 -6.97 -8.80 23.60
CA ASN A 115 -6.69 -10.08 22.95
C ASN A 115 -6.27 -9.90 21.48
N ASP A 116 -4.98 -10.02 21.19
CA ASP A 116 -4.45 -9.75 19.84
C ASP A 116 -5.09 -10.67 18.76
N PHE A 117 -4.90 -10.33 17.49
CA PHE A 117 -5.40 -11.09 16.35
C PHE A 117 -4.52 -10.85 15.11
N ASP A 118 -4.61 -11.70 14.09
CA ASP A 118 -3.83 -11.67 12.84
C ASP A 118 -4.31 -10.60 11.84
N TRP A 119 -4.25 -9.31 12.23
CA TRP A 119 -4.30 -8.21 11.27
C TRP A 119 -2.97 -8.03 10.51
N HIS A 120 -3.04 -7.38 9.35
CA HIS A 120 -1.93 -7.17 8.41
C HIS A 120 -1.90 -5.71 7.91
N LEU A 121 -0.88 -5.34 7.14
CA LEU A 121 -0.71 -3.96 6.67
C LEU A 121 -0.82 -3.85 5.14
N ALA A 122 -1.71 -2.99 4.67
CA ALA A 122 -1.73 -2.46 3.32
C ALA A 122 -1.06 -1.09 3.36
N TYR A 123 0.11 -0.95 2.73
CA TYR A 123 0.89 0.30 2.78
C TYR A 123 0.92 0.94 1.39
N HIS A 124 0.81 2.26 1.31
CA HIS A 124 0.81 3.00 0.05
C HIS A 124 2.08 3.84 -0.12
N PRO A 125 3.23 3.23 -0.48
CA PRO A 125 4.43 3.99 -0.76
C PRO A 125 4.28 4.74 -2.09
N TYR A 126 4.26 6.06 -2.02
CA TYR A 126 4.44 6.91 -3.19
C TYR A 126 5.78 7.65 -3.09
N PRO A 127 6.39 8.08 -4.22
CA PRO A 127 7.43 9.10 -4.20
C PRO A 127 7.00 10.30 -3.36
N GLU A 128 7.94 10.94 -2.67
CA GLU A 128 7.62 12.07 -1.78
C GLU A 128 6.87 13.18 -2.52
N ASN A 129 7.33 13.49 -3.72
CA ASN A 129 6.61 14.34 -4.65
C ASN A 129 5.83 13.45 -5.63
N LEU A 130 4.50 13.43 -5.52
CA LEU A 130 3.65 12.64 -6.42
C LEU A 130 3.85 12.95 -7.90
N ARG A 131 4.41 14.12 -8.25
CA ARG A 131 4.72 14.55 -9.63
C ARG A 131 6.09 14.13 -10.13
N ASP A 132 6.96 13.66 -9.25
CA ASP A 132 8.31 13.23 -9.58
C ASP A 132 8.47 11.75 -9.25
N PRO A 133 8.47 10.86 -10.25
CA PRO A 133 8.59 9.43 -10.01
C PRO A 133 10.00 9.02 -9.56
N ARG A 134 10.99 9.92 -9.58
CA ARG A 134 12.39 9.65 -9.25
C ARG A 134 12.60 9.57 -7.74
N PHE A 135 11.95 8.61 -7.11
CA PHE A 135 11.94 8.44 -5.65
C PHE A 135 13.35 8.29 -5.04
N TRP A 136 14.35 7.88 -5.82
CA TRP A 136 15.74 7.84 -5.35
C TRP A 136 16.28 9.21 -4.92
N ASN A 137 15.68 10.29 -5.39
CA ASN A 137 15.98 11.66 -4.98
C ASN A 137 15.15 12.14 -3.78
N ASP A 138 14.25 11.34 -3.21
CA ASP A 138 13.41 11.74 -2.08
C ASP A 138 14.27 12.14 -0.87
N GLU A 139 14.03 13.33 -0.31
CA GLU A 139 14.86 13.88 0.79
C GLU A 139 14.31 13.50 2.17
N SER A 140 12.98 13.41 2.30
CA SER A 140 12.31 13.09 3.56
C SER A 140 12.27 11.59 3.87
N ALA A 141 12.72 10.77 2.92
CA ALA A 141 12.82 9.30 3.00
C ALA A 141 14.26 8.87 3.35
N THR A 142 14.58 8.86 4.65
CA THR A 142 15.88 8.42 5.16
C THR A 142 15.83 6.95 5.61
N MET A 143 16.99 6.32 5.81
CA MET A 143 17.07 4.94 6.34
C MET A 143 16.83 4.86 7.86
N GLU A 144 16.52 5.97 8.51
CA GLU A 144 16.28 6.04 9.95
C GLU A 144 14.85 5.57 10.28
N PRO A 145 14.63 4.86 11.42
CA PRO A 145 13.29 4.41 11.82
C PRO A 145 12.25 5.53 12.00
N ASN A 146 12.71 6.77 12.25
CA ASN A 146 11.87 7.96 12.41
C ASN A 146 11.85 8.85 11.16
N THR A 147 12.19 8.31 9.99
CA THR A 147 12.04 8.97 8.69
C THR A 147 10.66 9.62 8.54
N LYS A 148 10.59 10.77 7.88
CA LYS A 148 9.33 11.52 7.71
C LYS A 148 8.36 10.74 6.82
N ARG A 149 8.87 10.17 5.74
CA ARG A 149 8.11 9.31 4.82
C ARG A 149 8.80 7.98 4.62
N ILE A 150 7.99 6.97 4.32
CA ILE A 150 8.48 5.73 3.73
C ILE A 150 8.02 5.71 2.29
N THR A 151 8.97 5.83 1.37
CA THR A 151 8.74 5.76 -0.08
C THR A 151 9.46 4.52 -0.61
N PHE A 152 9.51 4.33 -1.93
CA PHE A 152 10.31 3.26 -2.50
C PHE A 152 11.83 3.43 -2.24
N LYS A 153 12.30 4.61 -1.86
CA LYS A 153 13.73 4.86 -1.56
C LYS A 153 14.23 4.07 -0.36
N ASN A 154 13.42 4.02 0.69
CA ASN A 154 13.76 3.48 2.01
C ASN A 154 12.74 2.42 2.47
N ILE A 155 12.11 1.72 1.51
CA ILE A 155 10.98 0.83 1.77
C ILE A 155 11.31 -0.30 2.76
N GLU A 156 12.59 -0.69 2.84
CA GLU A 156 13.13 -1.68 3.77
C GLU A 156 12.96 -1.25 5.23
N VAL A 157 12.86 0.06 5.50
CA VAL A 157 12.56 0.58 6.84
C VAL A 157 11.21 0.03 7.33
N LEU A 158 10.20 -0.10 6.45
CA LEU A 158 8.88 -0.60 6.83
C LEU A 158 8.91 -2.07 7.23
N GLU A 159 9.53 -2.91 6.40
CA GLU A 159 9.63 -4.36 6.66
C GLU A 159 10.35 -4.60 7.99
N LYS A 160 11.54 -4.00 8.16
CA LYS A 160 12.30 -4.08 9.42
C LYS A 160 11.52 -3.52 10.62
N TYR A 161 10.71 -2.49 10.41
CA TYR A 161 9.86 -1.95 11.48
C TYR A 161 8.81 -2.98 11.93
N MET A 162 8.16 -3.66 10.97
CA MET A 162 7.11 -4.66 11.22
C MET A 162 7.62 -5.95 11.89
N GLU A 163 8.93 -6.19 11.85
CA GLU A 163 9.60 -7.31 12.55
C GLU A 163 9.84 -7.07 14.05
N ARG A 164 9.57 -5.86 14.55
CA ARG A 164 9.73 -5.56 15.98
C ARG A 164 8.80 -6.43 16.82
N GLN A 165 9.29 -6.88 17.98
CA GLN A 165 8.50 -7.63 18.97
C GLN A 165 7.14 -6.97 19.28
N SER A 166 7.11 -5.64 19.31
CA SER A 166 5.89 -4.86 19.53
C SER A 166 4.90 -4.86 18.34
N LEU A 167 5.17 -5.57 17.25
CA LEU A 167 4.26 -5.70 16.10
C LEU A 167 4.01 -7.15 15.65
N LEU A 168 4.78 -8.11 16.17
CA LEU A 168 4.57 -9.54 15.90
C LEU A 168 3.21 -10.04 16.41
N TYR A 169 2.68 -11.05 15.72
CA TYR A 169 1.56 -11.89 16.13
C TYR A 169 2.01 -13.34 16.20
N ASP A 170 1.81 -14.01 17.34
CA ASP A 170 2.30 -15.38 17.58
C ASP A 170 3.78 -15.57 17.21
N GLY A 171 4.61 -14.55 17.47
CA GLY A 171 6.04 -14.56 17.17
C GLY A 171 6.42 -14.33 15.70
N VAL A 172 5.44 -14.09 14.82
CA VAL A 172 5.67 -13.90 13.37
C VAL A 172 5.32 -12.46 12.95
N ALA A 173 6.11 -11.92 12.02
CA ALA A 173 5.87 -10.60 11.46
C ALA A 173 4.57 -10.59 10.64
N ARG A 174 3.79 -9.52 10.78
CA ARG A 174 2.56 -9.35 10.02
C ARG A 174 2.91 -9.04 8.57
N ARG A 175 2.27 -9.75 7.64
CA ARG A 175 2.43 -9.56 6.20
C ARG A 175 2.03 -8.16 5.73
N ILE A 176 2.71 -7.69 4.70
CA ILE A 176 2.48 -6.39 4.07
C ILE A 176 2.03 -6.60 2.61
N ILE A 177 1.11 -5.76 2.14
CA ILE A 177 0.86 -5.59 0.70
C ILE A 177 1.05 -4.11 0.34
N PHE A 178 1.49 -3.87 -0.89
CA PHE A 178 1.44 -2.56 -1.50
C PHE A 178 0.24 -2.54 -2.44
N SER A 179 -0.88 -1.96 -1.97
CA SER A 179 -2.20 -2.05 -2.63
C SER A 179 -2.56 -0.92 -3.59
N GLU A 180 -1.94 0.25 -3.46
CA GLU A 180 -2.17 1.43 -4.27
C GLU A 180 -0.93 2.33 -4.32
N GLN A 181 -0.19 2.29 -5.42
CA GLN A 181 0.99 3.12 -5.67
C GLN A 181 1.20 3.33 -7.15
N GLY A 182 1.77 4.47 -7.52
CA GLY A 182 2.08 4.75 -8.91
C GLY A 182 3.22 5.74 -9.07
N PHE A 183 3.67 5.85 -10.31
CA PHE A 183 4.72 6.76 -10.74
C PHE A 183 4.09 7.72 -11.74
N ASP A 184 4.09 9.03 -11.47
CA ASP A 184 3.57 10.01 -12.44
C ASP A 184 4.43 10.00 -13.70
N THR A 185 3.82 10.30 -14.85
CA THR A 185 4.56 10.57 -16.08
C THR A 185 4.94 12.06 -16.06
N PRO A 186 6.22 12.45 -15.89
CA PRO A 186 6.63 13.83 -16.02
C PRO A 186 6.24 14.41 -17.38
N LYS A 187 5.92 15.70 -17.43
CA LYS A 187 5.54 16.40 -18.68
C LYS A 187 6.78 16.83 -19.46
N THR A 188 7.65 15.86 -19.75
CA THR A 188 8.89 15.99 -20.51
C THR A 188 8.91 14.95 -21.63
N ASP A 189 9.75 15.12 -22.64
CA ASP A 189 9.84 14.20 -23.78
C ASP A 189 10.25 12.78 -23.36
N ASP A 190 11.02 12.67 -22.27
CA ASP A 190 11.48 11.42 -21.66
C ASP A 190 10.59 10.93 -20.50
N GLY A 191 9.46 11.58 -20.22
CA GLY A 191 8.65 11.32 -19.03
C GLY A 191 8.19 9.86 -18.90
N GLU A 192 7.80 9.21 -20.00
CA GLU A 192 7.42 7.79 -19.96
C GLU A 192 8.62 6.87 -19.69
N MET A 193 9.83 7.26 -20.10
CA MET A 193 11.05 6.53 -19.79
C MET A 193 11.39 6.64 -18.31
N ILE A 194 11.29 7.84 -17.73
CA ILE A 194 11.50 8.06 -16.29
C ILE A 194 10.46 7.29 -15.47
N GLN A 195 9.18 7.35 -15.85
CA GLN A 195 8.12 6.59 -15.19
C GLN A 195 8.42 5.08 -15.19
N ALA A 196 8.81 4.55 -16.35
CA ALA A 196 9.13 3.14 -16.49
C ALA A 196 10.36 2.74 -15.67
N ALA A 197 11.41 3.57 -15.66
CA ALA A 197 12.61 3.35 -14.86
C ALA A 197 12.31 3.32 -13.35
N ALA A 198 11.45 4.21 -12.87
CA ALA A 198 10.98 4.20 -11.48
C ALA A 198 10.25 2.91 -11.13
N TYR A 199 9.36 2.43 -12.00
CA TYR A 199 8.71 1.13 -11.79
C TYR A 199 9.72 -0.02 -11.74
N CYS A 200 10.66 -0.08 -12.69
CA CYS A 200 11.69 -1.12 -12.69
C CYS A 200 12.46 -1.15 -11.37
N TYR A 201 12.89 0.04 -10.90
CA TYR A 201 13.66 0.12 -9.66
C TYR A 201 12.83 -0.26 -8.42
N ALA A 202 11.59 0.24 -8.32
CA ALA A 202 10.70 -0.15 -7.24
C ALA A 202 10.44 -1.67 -7.22
N TYR A 203 10.16 -2.26 -8.40
CA TYR A 203 9.92 -3.69 -8.52
C TYR A 203 11.12 -4.51 -8.02
N LYS A 204 12.35 -4.20 -8.45
CA LYS A 204 13.57 -4.90 -8.02
C LYS A 204 13.83 -4.78 -6.52
N LYS A 205 13.50 -3.62 -5.91
CA LYS A 205 13.57 -3.48 -4.46
C LYS A 205 12.55 -4.36 -3.76
N ILE A 206 11.32 -4.45 -4.28
CA ILE A 206 10.21 -5.15 -3.60
C ILE A 206 10.32 -6.67 -3.75
N GLU A 207 10.76 -7.18 -4.91
CA GLU A 207 10.89 -8.63 -5.12
C GLU A 207 11.86 -9.30 -4.13
N SER A 208 12.82 -8.53 -3.60
CA SER A 208 13.82 -9.03 -2.64
C SER A 208 13.33 -9.01 -1.19
N MET A 209 12.11 -8.51 -0.92
CA MET A 209 11.57 -8.33 0.42
C MET A 209 10.60 -9.46 0.81
N PRO A 210 11.01 -10.43 1.64
CA PRO A 210 10.22 -11.62 1.95
C PRO A 210 8.96 -11.33 2.78
N GLY A 211 8.85 -10.15 3.40
CA GLY A 211 7.71 -9.67 4.18
C GLY A 211 6.52 -9.17 3.34
N ILE A 212 6.74 -8.96 2.04
CA ILE A 212 5.76 -8.38 1.11
C ILE A 212 5.07 -9.50 0.33
N ASP A 213 3.72 -9.51 0.36
CA ASP A 213 2.90 -10.51 -0.33
C ASP A 213 2.46 -10.07 -1.73
N ALA A 214 2.38 -8.76 -1.99
CA ALA A 214 1.91 -8.23 -3.27
C ALA A 214 2.37 -6.79 -3.52
N PHE A 215 2.69 -6.49 -4.78
CA PHE A 215 2.87 -5.14 -5.31
C PHE A 215 1.84 -4.85 -6.41
N ILE A 216 0.82 -4.05 -6.08
CA ILE A 216 -0.33 -3.76 -6.94
C ILE A 216 -0.18 -2.34 -7.48
N LEU A 217 0.31 -2.24 -8.72
CA LEU A 217 0.50 -0.96 -9.38
C LEU A 217 -0.84 -0.28 -9.70
N HIS A 218 -1.00 0.93 -9.17
CA HIS A 218 -2.01 1.89 -9.57
C HIS A 218 -1.44 2.72 -10.75
N ARG A 219 -1.95 2.64 -11.98
CA ARG A 219 -3.20 1.98 -12.43
C ARG A 219 -3.11 1.48 -13.88
N HIS A 220 -4.13 0.78 -14.35
CA HIS A 220 -4.17 0.23 -15.72
C HIS A 220 -4.18 1.30 -16.82
N VAL A 221 -4.92 2.40 -16.61
CA VAL A 221 -5.10 3.50 -17.57
C VAL A 221 -5.07 4.82 -16.81
N ASP A 222 -4.42 5.84 -17.36
CA ASP A 222 -4.49 7.23 -16.87
C ASP A 222 -5.93 7.66 -16.62
N HIS A 223 -6.12 8.52 -15.62
CA HIS A 223 -7.46 8.91 -15.21
C HIS A 223 -7.61 10.41 -15.02
N ARG A 224 -8.68 10.96 -15.60
CA ARG A 224 -8.90 12.40 -15.63
C ARG A 224 -9.20 13.00 -14.25
N HIS A 225 -9.65 12.19 -13.31
CA HIS A 225 -10.02 12.64 -11.96
C HIS A 225 -8.95 12.30 -10.90
N GLU A 226 -7.69 12.12 -11.32
CA GLU A 226 -6.55 11.79 -10.45
C GLU A 226 -5.70 13.02 -10.09
N GLY A 227 -6.34 14.17 -9.88
CA GLY A 227 -5.62 15.43 -9.64
C GLY A 227 -4.66 15.85 -10.78
N GLY A 228 -4.82 15.26 -11.97
CA GLY A 228 -3.93 15.44 -13.12
C GLY A 228 -2.67 14.56 -13.13
N LEU A 229 -2.56 13.56 -12.25
CA LEU A 229 -1.53 12.52 -12.30
C LEU A 229 -1.79 11.57 -13.48
N LEU A 230 -0.70 11.06 -14.06
CA LEU A 230 -0.65 10.15 -15.20
C LEU A 230 0.01 8.82 -14.81
N LEU A 231 -0.60 8.11 -13.85
CA LEU A 231 -0.06 6.87 -13.24
C LEU A 231 -0.28 5.60 -14.09
N GLY A 232 -0.95 5.72 -15.23
CA GLY A 232 -1.41 4.59 -16.02
C GLY A 232 -0.30 3.82 -16.72
N LEU A 233 -0.43 2.49 -16.81
CA LEU A 233 0.29 1.67 -17.79
C LEU A 233 -0.06 2.07 -19.25
N ARG A 234 -1.22 2.71 -19.42
CA ARG A 234 -1.77 3.16 -20.69
C ARG A 234 -2.25 4.60 -20.57
N ARG A 235 -2.17 5.34 -21.68
CA ARG A 235 -2.77 6.66 -21.81
C ARG A 235 -4.28 6.56 -21.81
N TRP A 236 -4.96 7.65 -21.45
CA TRP A 236 -6.43 7.70 -21.43
C TRP A 236 -7.07 7.89 -22.82
N ASP A 237 -6.30 7.96 -23.90
CA ASP A 237 -6.78 8.15 -25.28
C ASP A 237 -7.75 7.05 -25.77
N ALA A 238 -8.34 7.24 -26.95
CA ALA A 238 -9.39 6.36 -27.48
C ALA A 238 -8.95 4.88 -27.59
N VAL A 239 -7.68 4.65 -27.95
CA VAL A 239 -7.12 3.31 -28.18
C VAL A 239 -6.37 2.75 -26.97
N LYS A 240 -6.29 3.51 -25.86
CA LYS A 240 -5.56 3.14 -24.64
C LYS A 240 -4.11 2.79 -24.94
N THR A 241 -3.42 3.71 -25.62
CA THR A 241 -2.02 3.57 -26.05
C THR A 241 -1.15 3.13 -24.88
N LYS A 242 -0.38 2.06 -25.07
CA LYS A 242 0.57 1.57 -24.07
C LYS A 242 1.67 2.61 -23.87
N LYS A 243 2.00 2.89 -22.61
CA LYS A 243 3.20 3.65 -22.26
C LYS A 243 4.41 2.72 -22.17
N ARG A 244 5.62 3.28 -22.09
CA ARG A 244 6.85 2.50 -21.90
C ARG A 244 6.77 1.50 -20.72
N ILE A 245 6.24 1.94 -19.58
CA ILE A 245 6.06 1.13 -18.36
C ILE A 245 5.24 -0.15 -18.59
N TYR A 246 4.36 -0.19 -19.61
CA TYR A 246 3.52 -1.35 -19.89
C TYR A 246 4.34 -2.62 -20.12
N GLU A 247 5.39 -2.54 -20.95
CA GLU A 247 6.20 -3.73 -21.27
C GLU A 247 7.08 -4.13 -20.08
N CYS A 248 7.56 -3.17 -19.28
CA CYS A 248 8.25 -3.45 -18.02
C CYS A 248 7.33 -4.22 -17.07
N PHE A 249 6.11 -3.73 -16.84
CA PHE A 249 5.13 -4.40 -15.97
C PHE A 249 4.77 -5.80 -16.47
N ARG A 250 4.60 -5.97 -17.79
CA ARG A 250 4.26 -7.26 -18.39
C ARG A 250 5.36 -8.31 -18.23
N LEU A 251 6.63 -7.89 -18.16
CA LEU A 251 7.80 -8.76 -18.17
C LEU A 251 8.49 -8.90 -16.81
N ALA A 252 8.09 -8.13 -15.79
CA ALA A 252 8.81 -8.04 -14.51
C ALA A 252 9.02 -9.40 -13.81
N ASP A 253 8.00 -10.27 -13.82
CA ASP A 253 8.01 -11.60 -13.22
C ASP A 253 8.31 -12.73 -14.24
N THR A 254 8.92 -12.41 -15.39
CA THR A 254 9.21 -13.38 -16.45
C THR A 254 10.72 -13.49 -16.71
N PRO A 255 11.22 -14.60 -17.31
CA PRO A 255 12.64 -14.74 -17.61
C PRO A 255 13.25 -13.62 -18.47
N GLU A 256 12.43 -12.83 -19.17
CA GLU A 256 12.83 -11.72 -20.02
C GLU A 256 12.91 -10.36 -19.29
N TRP A 257 12.68 -10.32 -17.97
CA TRP A 257 12.63 -9.08 -17.19
C TRP A 257 13.91 -8.24 -17.34
N GLU A 258 15.09 -8.87 -17.33
CA GLU A 258 16.38 -8.19 -17.30
C GLU A 258 16.58 -7.33 -18.55
N GLY A 259 16.32 -7.89 -19.73
CA GLY A 259 16.38 -7.15 -20.99
C GLY A 259 15.33 -6.02 -21.06
N ALA A 260 14.15 -6.22 -20.47
CA ALA A 260 13.13 -5.19 -20.40
C ALA A 260 13.51 -4.04 -19.47
N PHE A 261 14.34 -4.31 -18.46
CA PHE A 261 14.71 -3.37 -17.40
C PHE A 261 16.03 -2.66 -17.67
N GLN A 262 16.92 -3.21 -18.51
CA GLN A 262 18.29 -2.71 -18.76
C GLN A 262 18.38 -1.19 -19.04
N PHE A 263 17.42 -0.63 -19.78
CA PHE A 263 17.42 0.81 -20.11
C PHE A 263 17.31 1.71 -18.87
N ALA A 264 16.77 1.19 -17.76
CA ALA A 264 16.49 1.96 -16.55
C ALA A 264 17.77 2.25 -15.76
N LEU A 265 18.76 1.35 -15.78
CA LEU A 265 20.03 1.47 -15.05
C LEU A 265 20.72 2.84 -15.19
N PRO A 266 21.00 3.35 -16.41
CA PRO A 266 21.60 4.68 -16.55
C PRO A 266 20.67 5.83 -16.14
N ILE A 267 19.35 5.64 -16.12
CA ILE A 267 18.37 6.67 -15.69
C ILE A 267 18.36 6.79 -14.16
N ILE A 268 18.42 5.66 -13.47
CA ILE A 268 18.42 5.60 -12.00
C ILE A 268 19.81 5.80 -11.41
N GLY A 269 20.86 5.70 -12.22
CA GLY A 269 22.26 5.87 -11.79
C GLY A 269 22.87 4.60 -11.18
N LEU A 270 22.44 3.42 -11.62
CA LEU A 270 23.01 2.13 -11.24
C LEU A 270 23.82 1.52 -12.40
N GLU A 271 24.82 0.72 -12.06
CA GLU A 271 25.62 -0.03 -13.04
C GLU A 271 25.00 -1.40 -13.36
N ASP A 272 24.41 -2.04 -12.35
CA ASP A 272 23.68 -3.31 -12.44
C ASP A 272 22.52 -3.36 -11.41
N TRP A 273 21.83 -4.50 -11.35
CA TRP A 273 20.67 -4.72 -10.47
C TRP A 273 21.00 -5.48 -9.17
N GLU A 274 22.26 -5.85 -8.94
CA GLU A 274 22.71 -6.60 -7.76
C GLU A 274 23.22 -5.69 -6.61
#